data_AF-A0A3D2A7P7-F1
#
_entry.id   AF-A0A3D2A7P7-F1
#
_cell.length_a   1.000
_cell.length_b   1.000
_cell.length_c   1.000
_cell.angle_alpha   90.00
_cell.angle_beta   90.00
_cell.angle_gamma   90.00
#
_symmetry.space_group_name_H-M   'P 1'
#
loop_
_entity.id
_entity.type
_entity.pdbx_description
1 polymer ?
#
loop_
_entity_poly.entity_id
_entity_poly.type
_entity_poly.pdbx_seq_one_letter_code
_entity_poly.pdbx_strand_id
1 'polypeptide(L)'
;MSRLSLSMSLSVSSPITASCGVLLLLVGGMTPSHADSMSALIAQKSAESDLSARYTPSYSAVPSAKISTRSRIQRADSYRADTAVTAPVRRTAYRYPERAYQAPSVLPAFLSGSYDNVDSEYLPILSSAERQSSMAAREVISTARKMALNERTIIQGGCWDYLDAVFKRAGVMRDTVHKGTYRQGPYAHSSQIEAGDWLYYINHGYNGVEHSGLFVGWVDERAKQALILSYAGENRREPARYRVYDLSNVYQIMRPSV
;
A
#
# COMPACT_ATOMS: atom_id res chain seq x y z
N MET A 1 6.96 77.06 34.55
CA MET A 1 5.69 77.71 34.90
C MET A 1 4.57 76.80 34.42
N SER A 2 4.17 75.78 35.19
CA SER A 2 2.97 75.73 36.09
C SER A 2 1.67 75.99 35.30
N ARG A 3 0.63 75.12 35.23
CA ARG A 3 -0.12 74.33 36.25
C ARG A 3 -0.85 73.16 35.52
N LEU A 4 -0.88 71.90 36.01
CA LEU A 4 -1.81 71.25 36.98
C LEU A 4 -3.32 71.50 36.78
N SER A 5 -4.09 70.46 36.43
CA SER A 5 -5.28 70.01 37.17
C SER A 5 -5.81 68.64 36.69
N LEU A 6 -6.20 67.83 37.67
CA LEU A 6 -6.73 66.46 37.63
C LEU A 6 -8.20 66.52 38.07
N SER A 7 -9.09 65.68 37.53
CA SER A 7 -10.26 65.19 38.30
C SER A 7 -10.88 63.92 37.69
N MET A 8 -10.94 62.87 38.53
CA MET A 8 -11.77 61.67 38.38
C MET A 8 -13.20 61.94 38.86
N SER A 9 -14.19 61.21 38.33
CA SER A 9 -15.42 60.82 39.07
C SER A 9 -16.06 59.58 38.41
N LEU A 10 -16.27 58.55 39.24
CA LEU A 10 -16.95 57.27 38.98
C LEU A 10 -18.46 57.36 39.27
N SER A 11 -19.26 56.52 38.59
CA SER A 11 -20.52 55.81 39.01
C SER A 11 -21.46 55.63 37.80
N VAL A 12 -21.60 54.46 37.18
CA VAL A 12 -22.39 53.24 37.52
C VAL A 12 -23.88 53.52 37.76
N SER A 13 -24.74 53.08 36.83
CA SER A 13 -25.90 52.16 37.07
C SER A 13 -26.73 51.95 35.78
N SER A 14 -26.77 50.70 35.30
CA SER A 14 -27.65 50.12 34.26
C SER A 14 -29.10 49.92 34.79
N PRO A 15 -30.14 49.40 34.06
CA PRO A 15 -30.11 48.34 33.03
C PRO A 15 -31.04 48.53 31.81
N ILE A 16 -30.66 47.95 30.66
CA ILE A 16 -31.61 47.59 29.59
C ILE A 16 -31.61 46.08 29.47
N THR A 17 -32.78 45.53 29.74
CA THR A 17 -33.19 44.14 29.56
C THR A 17 -33.16 43.78 28.08
N ALA A 18 -32.35 42.80 27.70
CA ALA A 18 -32.53 42.04 26.46
C ALA A 18 -32.27 40.56 26.77
N SER A 19 -33.36 39.81 26.77
CA SER A 19 -33.40 38.36 26.86
C SER A 19 -32.67 37.75 25.66
N CYS A 20 -31.56 37.05 25.90
CA CYS A 20 -30.96 36.12 24.96
C CYS A 20 -31.03 34.73 25.59
N GLY A 21 -31.87 33.88 25.02
CA GLY A 21 -32.02 32.49 25.41
C GLY A 21 -30.69 31.76 25.39
N VAL A 22 -30.37 31.10 26.50
CA VAL A 22 -29.30 30.12 26.60
C VAL A 22 -29.70 28.93 25.75
N LEU A 23 -29.19 28.87 24.52
CA LEU A 23 -29.15 27.64 23.75
C LEU A 23 -27.84 26.91 24.13
N LEU A 24 -27.96 25.95 25.04
CA LEU A 24 -26.94 24.95 25.32
C LEU A 24 -26.77 24.06 24.07
N LEU A 25 -26.00 24.54 23.10
CA LEU A 25 -25.37 23.68 22.11
C LEU A 25 -24.21 22.96 22.80
N LEU A 26 -24.48 21.73 23.24
CA LEU A 26 -23.46 20.72 23.48
C LEU A 26 -22.75 20.44 22.15
N VAL A 27 -21.84 21.32 21.77
CA VAL A 27 -20.84 21.01 20.75
C VAL A 27 -19.88 20.04 21.42
N GLY A 28 -20.14 18.74 21.22
CA GLY A 28 -19.15 17.71 21.49
C GLY A 28 -17.87 18.11 20.77
N GLY A 29 -16.83 18.39 21.55
CA GLY A 29 -15.51 18.75 21.04
C GLY A 29 -14.95 17.59 20.24
N MET A 30 -15.17 17.60 18.93
CA MET A 30 -14.30 16.92 17.99
C MET A 30 -13.05 17.79 17.90
N THR A 31 -12.10 17.53 18.78
CA THR A 31 -10.74 18.02 18.59
C THR A 31 -10.25 17.47 17.24
N PRO A 32 -9.76 18.31 16.31
CA PRO A 32 -9.10 17.78 15.13
C PRO A 32 -7.77 17.21 15.60
N SER A 33 -7.71 15.89 15.80
CA SER A 33 -6.43 15.20 15.93
C SER A 33 -5.74 15.30 14.57
N HIS A 34 -4.86 16.30 14.42
CA HIS A 34 -4.05 16.44 13.21
C HIS A 34 -3.18 15.18 13.10
N ALA A 35 -3.38 14.39 12.06
CA ALA A 35 -2.58 13.19 11.88
C ALA A 35 -1.17 13.56 11.40
N ASP A 36 -0.15 13.24 12.20
CA ASP A 36 1.26 13.55 11.95
C ASP A 36 1.92 12.62 10.89
N SER A 37 1.18 11.66 10.34
CA SER A 37 1.62 10.74 9.28
C SER A 37 0.47 10.34 8.36
N MET A 38 0.78 9.99 7.11
CA MET A 38 -0.11 9.39 6.12
C MET A 38 -0.78 8.14 6.70
N SER A 39 -0.04 7.24 7.35
CA SER A 39 -0.63 6.07 8.02
C SER A 39 -1.70 6.44 9.06
N ALA A 40 -1.55 7.56 9.78
CA ALA A 40 -2.58 8.07 10.68
C ALA A 40 -3.76 8.72 9.94
N LEU A 41 -3.48 9.51 8.89
CA LEU A 41 -4.52 10.06 7.98
C LEU A 41 -5.36 8.96 7.34
N ILE A 42 -4.72 7.84 7.00
CA ILE A 42 -5.35 6.68 6.38
C ILE A 42 -6.17 5.90 7.39
N ALA A 43 -5.68 5.70 8.61
CA ALA A 43 -6.47 5.08 9.67
C ALA A 43 -7.78 5.86 9.89
N GLN A 44 -7.70 7.19 9.86
CA GLN A 44 -8.87 8.06 9.91
C GLN A 44 -9.77 7.88 8.68
N LYS A 45 -9.24 8.01 7.45
CA LYS A 45 -10.02 7.85 6.20
C LYS A 45 -10.64 6.46 6.04
N SER A 46 -9.94 5.41 6.46
CA SER A 46 -10.41 4.03 6.41
C SER A 46 -11.57 3.82 7.38
N ALA A 47 -11.47 4.36 8.61
CA ALA A 47 -12.57 4.33 9.57
C ALA A 47 -13.80 5.11 9.08
N GLU A 48 -13.61 6.26 8.43
CA GLU A 48 -14.68 7.04 7.79
C GLU A 48 -15.35 6.25 6.63
N SER A 49 -14.56 5.55 5.82
CA SER A 49 -15.07 4.66 4.76
C SER A 49 -15.92 3.54 5.33
N ASP A 50 -15.50 2.88 6.41
CA ASP A 50 -16.26 1.81 7.08
C ASP A 50 -17.56 2.33 7.74
N LEU A 51 -17.59 3.60 8.15
CA LEU A 51 -18.81 4.27 8.59
C LEU A 51 -19.73 4.59 7.40
N SER A 52 -19.19 5.05 6.27
CA SER A 52 -19.98 5.33 5.06
C SER A 52 -20.54 4.06 4.40
N ALA A 53 -19.83 2.93 4.48
CA ALA A 53 -20.30 1.63 4.00
C ALA A 53 -21.48 1.08 4.83
N ARG A 54 -21.68 1.58 6.06
CA ARG A 54 -22.88 1.32 6.89
C ARG A 54 -24.07 2.21 6.53
N TYR A 55 -23.90 3.17 5.63
CA TYR A 55 -24.97 4.04 5.12
C TYR A 55 -25.09 3.87 3.60
N THR A 56 -25.76 2.82 3.15
CA THR A 56 -26.02 2.57 1.73
C THR A 56 -27.35 3.19 1.30
N PRO A 57 -27.38 4.09 0.29
CA PRO A 57 -28.57 4.30 -0.52
C PRO A 57 -28.75 3.09 -1.43
N SER A 58 -29.95 2.52 -1.43
CA SER A 58 -30.34 1.36 -2.21
C SER A 58 -30.32 1.65 -3.72
N TYR A 59 -29.34 1.10 -4.43
CA TYR A 59 -29.43 0.87 -5.87
C TYR A 59 -29.21 -0.60 -6.21
N SER A 60 -30.05 -1.06 -7.14
CA SER A 60 -30.28 -2.47 -7.50
C SER A 60 -29.07 -3.13 -8.15
N ALA A 61 -28.67 -4.29 -7.63
CA ALA A 61 -27.56 -5.10 -8.13
C ALA A 61 -28.00 -5.99 -9.31
N VAL A 62 -27.20 -6.00 -10.38
CA VAL A 62 -27.35 -6.91 -11.53
C VAL A 62 -26.63 -8.24 -11.23
N PRO A 63 -27.12 -9.43 -11.63
CA PRO A 63 -26.57 -10.70 -11.16
C PRO A 63 -25.26 -11.10 -11.85
N SER A 64 -24.28 -11.57 -11.06
CA SER A 64 -23.04 -12.17 -11.54
C SER A 64 -23.27 -13.53 -12.23
N ALA A 65 -22.69 -13.70 -13.42
CA ALA A 65 -22.70 -14.95 -14.16
C ALA A 65 -21.84 -16.02 -13.46
N LYS A 66 -22.37 -17.26 -13.35
CA LYS A 66 -21.67 -18.41 -12.77
C LYS A 66 -20.75 -19.05 -13.82
N ILE A 67 -19.45 -19.11 -13.53
CA ILE A 67 -18.47 -19.84 -14.35
C ILE A 67 -18.15 -21.17 -13.65
N SER A 68 -18.38 -22.29 -14.35
CA SER A 68 -18.09 -23.64 -13.90
C SER A 68 -16.77 -24.11 -14.52
N THR A 69 -15.76 -24.38 -13.70
CA THR A 69 -14.49 -24.97 -14.15
C THR A 69 -14.27 -26.30 -13.45
N ARG A 70 -14.71 -27.39 -14.08
CA ARG A 70 -14.36 -28.76 -13.68
C ARG A 70 -13.25 -29.26 -14.60
N SER A 71 -12.02 -29.31 -14.11
CA SER A 71 -10.90 -29.90 -14.83
C SER A 71 -10.28 -31.03 -13.99
N ARG A 72 -10.35 -32.26 -14.52
CA ARG A 72 -9.79 -33.49 -13.99
C ARG A 72 -8.42 -33.69 -14.63
N ILE A 73 -7.35 -33.78 -13.85
CA ILE A 73 -6.01 -34.14 -14.35
C ILE A 73 -5.68 -35.54 -13.84
N GLN A 74 -5.44 -36.47 -14.78
CA GLN A 74 -4.91 -37.81 -14.54
C GLN A 74 -3.39 -37.75 -14.37
N ARG A 75 -2.89 -38.44 -13.34
CA ARG A 75 -1.48 -38.57 -12.99
C ARG A 75 -0.88 -39.76 -13.76
N ALA A 76 0.33 -39.61 -14.30
CA ALA A 76 1.13 -40.70 -14.83
C ALA A 76 2.42 -40.83 -14.00
N ASP A 77 2.77 -42.07 -13.67
CA ASP A 77 3.87 -42.48 -12.80
C ASP A 77 5.17 -42.79 -13.55
N SER A 78 6.27 -42.71 -12.77
CA SER A 78 7.54 -43.45 -12.83
C SER A 78 8.61 -43.06 -13.86
N TYR A 79 9.81 -42.73 -13.34
CA TYR A 79 11.09 -43.42 -13.63
C TYR A 79 12.05 -43.27 -12.42
N ARG A 80 12.88 -44.30 -12.19
CA ARG A 80 13.77 -44.53 -11.03
C ARG A 80 15.23 -44.68 -11.51
N ALA A 81 16.16 -44.48 -10.58
CA ALA A 81 17.60 -44.85 -10.54
C ALA A 81 18.58 -43.74 -11.03
N ASP A 82 19.77 -43.49 -10.47
CA ASP A 82 20.46 -44.00 -9.28
C ASP A 82 21.61 -43.02 -8.87
N THR A 83 22.24 -43.33 -7.74
CA THR A 83 23.13 -42.59 -6.85
C THR A 83 24.54 -42.21 -7.38
N ALA A 84 25.09 -41.05 -6.96
CA ALA A 84 26.53 -40.87 -6.69
C ALA A 84 26.80 -39.68 -5.74
N VAL A 85 27.52 -39.96 -4.65
CA VAL A 85 27.91 -39.04 -3.56
C VAL A 85 29.32 -38.50 -3.81
N THR A 86 29.52 -37.18 -3.77
CA THR A 86 30.79 -36.56 -3.36
C THR A 86 30.54 -35.13 -2.86
N ALA A 87 30.89 -34.86 -1.60
CA ALA A 87 31.09 -33.53 -1.00
C ALA A 87 32.61 -33.41 -0.69
N PRO A 88 33.21 -32.22 -0.40
CA PRO A 88 32.57 -30.96 0.03
C PRO A 88 33.17 -29.67 -0.60
N VAL A 89 32.56 -28.51 -0.32
CA VAL A 89 33.19 -27.24 0.14
C VAL A 89 32.07 -26.22 0.40
N ARG A 90 31.97 -25.74 1.64
CA ARG A 90 30.96 -24.79 2.11
C ARG A 90 31.22 -23.39 1.55
N ARG A 91 30.25 -22.86 0.80
CA ARG A 91 29.96 -21.43 0.67
C ARG A 91 28.46 -21.24 0.90
N THR A 92 28.09 -20.60 2.01
CA THR A 92 26.71 -20.29 2.38
C THR A 92 26.16 -19.17 1.48
N ALA A 93 25.70 -19.56 0.29
CA ALA A 93 24.75 -18.77 -0.48
C ALA A 93 23.34 -19.27 -0.12
N TYR A 94 22.52 -18.40 0.44
CA TYR A 94 21.11 -18.70 0.68
C TYR A 94 20.44 -18.94 -0.68
N ARG A 95 20.10 -20.21 -0.96
CA ARG A 95 19.31 -20.63 -2.12
C ARG A 95 17.85 -20.58 -1.70
N TYR A 96 17.07 -19.74 -2.36
CA TYR A 96 15.60 -19.80 -2.29
C TYR A 96 15.15 -21.25 -2.56
N PRO A 97 14.13 -21.80 -1.87
CA PRO A 97 13.67 -23.15 -2.16
C PRO A 97 13.21 -23.24 -3.62
N GLU A 98 14.02 -23.88 -4.45
CA GLU A 98 13.76 -24.10 -5.86
C GLU A 98 12.78 -25.27 -5.97
N ARG A 99 11.48 -24.97 -5.93
CA ARG A 99 10.50 -25.93 -6.47
C ARG A 99 10.82 -26.08 -7.96
N ALA A 100 10.95 -27.32 -8.42
CA ALA A 100 11.22 -27.65 -9.81
C ALA A 100 10.29 -26.86 -10.73
N TYR A 101 10.89 -25.94 -11.47
CA TYR A 101 10.23 -24.98 -12.33
C TYR A 101 9.99 -25.60 -13.69
N GLN A 102 8.73 -25.76 -14.10
CA GLN A 102 8.41 -25.82 -15.51
C GLN A 102 8.15 -24.40 -15.98
N ALA A 103 9.08 -23.86 -16.76
CA ALA A 103 8.87 -22.61 -17.48
C ALA A 103 7.59 -22.76 -18.32
N PRO A 104 6.65 -21.81 -18.25
CA PRO A 104 5.63 -21.72 -19.28
C PRO A 104 6.34 -21.69 -20.64
N SER A 105 5.93 -22.55 -21.58
CA SER A 105 6.51 -22.60 -22.92
C SER A 105 6.28 -21.31 -23.73
N VAL A 106 5.44 -20.41 -23.22
CA VAL A 106 5.15 -19.10 -23.78
C VAL A 106 5.38 -18.05 -22.68
N LEU A 107 6.27 -17.08 -22.95
CA LEU A 107 6.44 -15.93 -22.07
C LEU A 107 5.10 -15.19 -21.94
N PRO A 108 4.62 -14.85 -20.72
CA PRO A 108 3.40 -14.07 -20.58
C PRO A 108 3.49 -12.76 -21.38
N ALA A 109 2.40 -12.37 -22.03
CA ALA A 109 2.37 -11.30 -23.04
C ALA A 109 2.96 -9.95 -22.60
N PHE A 110 3.07 -9.69 -21.29
CA PHE A 110 3.73 -8.48 -20.79
C PHE A 110 5.26 -8.57 -20.81
N LEU A 111 5.87 -9.75 -20.77
CA LEU A 111 7.33 -9.89 -20.87
C LEU A 111 7.86 -9.55 -22.26
N SER A 112 7.00 -9.55 -23.27
CA SER A 112 7.31 -9.12 -24.64
C SER A 112 6.99 -7.63 -24.90
N GLY A 113 6.42 -6.91 -23.93
CA GLY A 113 6.09 -5.50 -24.06
C GLY A 113 7.28 -4.58 -23.85
N SER A 114 7.33 -3.46 -24.58
CA SER A 114 8.22 -2.33 -24.25
C SER A 114 7.43 -1.35 -23.38
N TYR A 115 7.93 -1.08 -22.17
CA TYR A 115 7.30 -0.19 -21.20
C TYR A 115 8.27 0.93 -20.80
N ASP A 116 7.76 2.14 -20.68
CA ASP A 116 8.51 3.33 -20.25
C ASP A 116 8.55 3.48 -18.71
N ASN A 117 7.67 2.76 -18.00
CA ASN A 117 7.48 2.82 -16.57
C ASN A 117 7.95 1.56 -15.81
N VAL A 118 8.71 0.68 -16.48
CA VAL A 118 9.47 -0.42 -15.86
C VAL A 118 10.68 -0.76 -16.73
N ASP A 119 11.86 -0.88 -16.13
CA ASP A 119 13.05 -1.30 -16.86
C ASP A 119 12.97 -2.81 -17.15
N SER A 120 13.36 -3.23 -18.37
CA SER A 120 13.20 -4.62 -18.84
C SER A 120 13.93 -5.65 -17.98
N GLU A 121 15.01 -5.25 -17.31
CA GLU A 121 15.77 -6.09 -16.38
C GLU A 121 14.95 -6.55 -15.16
N TYR A 122 13.90 -5.80 -14.80
CA TYR A 122 13.05 -6.10 -13.63
C TYR A 122 11.79 -6.89 -13.99
N LEU A 123 11.48 -7.05 -15.28
CA LEU A 123 10.34 -7.85 -15.74
C LEU A 123 10.36 -9.31 -15.23
N PRO A 124 11.52 -10.00 -15.15
CA PRO A 124 11.59 -11.33 -14.55
C PRO A 124 11.19 -11.38 -13.07
N ILE A 125 11.52 -10.34 -12.29
CA ILE A 125 11.13 -10.24 -10.87
C ILE A 125 9.61 -10.11 -10.77
N LEU A 126 9.02 -9.19 -11.54
CA LEU A 126 7.56 -9.00 -11.59
C LEU A 126 6.83 -10.27 -12.04
N SER A 127 7.32 -10.96 -13.06
CA SER A 127 6.73 -12.23 -13.52
C SER A 127 6.87 -13.36 -12.52
N SER A 128 7.98 -13.41 -11.78
CA SER A 128 8.14 -14.40 -10.70
C SER A 128 7.17 -14.12 -9.57
N ALA A 129 7.00 -12.86 -9.19
CA ALA A 129 6.06 -12.43 -8.16
C ALA A 129 4.61 -12.83 -8.49
N GLU A 130 4.12 -12.59 -9.71
CA GLU A 130 2.77 -13.03 -10.10
C GLU A 130 2.60 -14.56 -10.05
N ARG A 131 3.61 -15.32 -10.48
CA ARG A 131 3.47 -16.78 -10.62
C ARG A 131 3.68 -17.53 -9.31
N GLN A 132 4.52 -17.03 -8.42
CA GLN A 132 4.97 -17.76 -7.24
C GLN A 132 4.28 -17.32 -5.94
N SER A 133 3.62 -16.16 -5.93
CA SER A 133 2.94 -15.65 -4.74
C SER A 133 1.66 -16.43 -4.40
N SER A 134 1.16 -16.20 -3.17
CA SER A 134 -0.17 -16.66 -2.75
C SER A 134 -1.27 -16.15 -3.68
N MET A 135 -2.47 -16.73 -3.59
CA MET A 135 -3.60 -16.31 -4.45
C MET A 135 -3.91 -14.82 -4.28
N ALA A 136 -4.06 -14.32 -3.05
CA ALA A 136 -4.36 -12.92 -2.79
C ALA A 136 -3.26 -11.98 -3.30
N ALA A 137 -2.00 -12.30 -3.03
CA ALA A 137 -0.86 -11.52 -3.52
C ALA A 137 -0.76 -11.52 -5.05
N ARG A 138 -1.00 -12.66 -5.70
CA ARG A 138 -1.04 -12.76 -7.16
C ARG A 138 -2.11 -11.86 -7.76
N GLU A 139 -3.31 -11.81 -7.18
CA GLU A 139 -4.39 -10.94 -7.68
C GLU A 139 -4.01 -9.47 -7.57
N VAL A 140 -3.43 -9.05 -6.44
CA VAL A 140 -2.95 -7.67 -6.24
C VAL A 140 -1.83 -7.31 -7.23
N ILE A 141 -0.81 -8.14 -7.36
CA ILE A 141 0.33 -7.87 -8.27
C ILE A 141 -0.15 -7.82 -9.72
N SER A 142 -0.99 -8.78 -10.14
CA SER A 142 -1.50 -8.82 -11.52
C SER A 142 -2.42 -7.64 -11.84
N THR A 143 -3.22 -7.21 -10.86
CA THR A 143 -4.06 -6.01 -10.98
C THR A 143 -3.22 -4.76 -11.06
N ALA A 144 -2.23 -4.60 -10.18
CA ALA A 144 -1.26 -3.51 -10.21
C ALA A 144 -0.55 -3.42 -11.56
N ARG A 145 -0.07 -4.55 -12.09
CA ARG A 145 0.61 -4.60 -13.40
C ARG A 145 -0.31 -4.15 -14.53
N LYS A 146 -1.54 -4.66 -14.57
CA LYS A 146 -2.54 -4.26 -15.59
C LYS A 146 -2.80 -2.76 -15.52
N MET A 147 -3.06 -2.22 -14.33
CA MET A 147 -3.30 -0.80 -14.12
C MET A 147 -2.11 0.06 -14.54
N ALA A 148 -0.89 -0.32 -14.15
CA ALA A 148 0.31 0.47 -14.42
C ALA A 148 0.77 0.37 -15.88
N LEU A 149 0.87 -0.84 -16.43
CA LEU A 149 1.56 -1.11 -17.69
C LEU A 149 0.63 -1.17 -18.90
N ASN A 150 -0.58 -1.71 -18.73
CA ASN A 150 -1.50 -1.92 -19.85
C ASN A 150 -2.52 -0.77 -19.97
N GLU A 151 -3.17 -0.44 -18.86
CA GLU A 151 -4.26 0.54 -18.83
C GLU A 151 -3.73 1.96 -18.62
N ARG A 152 -2.48 2.10 -18.16
CA ARG A 152 -1.86 3.38 -17.79
C ARG A 152 -2.77 4.22 -16.88
N THR A 153 -3.37 3.56 -15.88
CA THR A 153 -4.33 4.15 -14.97
C THR A 153 -3.70 5.33 -14.21
N ILE A 154 -4.43 6.44 -14.17
CA ILE A 154 -4.11 7.63 -13.38
C ILE A 154 -5.27 7.86 -12.43
N ILE A 155 -4.99 8.00 -11.14
CA ILE A 155 -5.97 8.23 -10.08
C ILE A 155 -5.71 9.58 -9.43
N GLN A 156 -6.78 10.33 -9.19
CA GLN A 156 -6.70 11.54 -8.38
C GLN A 156 -6.40 11.16 -6.92
N GLY A 157 -5.28 11.65 -6.41
CA GLY A 157 -4.80 11.30 -5.06
C GLY A 157 -3.34 10.91 -5.06
N GLY A 158 -2.86 10.41 -3.93
CA GLY A 158 -1.47 10.03 -3.71
C GLY A 158 -1.19 8.55 -3.94
N CYS A 159 0.02 8.14 -3.53
CA CYS A 159 0.46 6.75 -3.54
C CYS A 159 -0.53 5.79 -2.86
N TRP A 160 -1.15 6.26 -1.76
CA TRP A 160 -2.13 5.49 -1.03
C TRP A 160 -3.40 5.22 -1.84
N ASP A 161 -3.99 6.25 -2.45
CA ASP A 161 -5.25 6.13 -3.19
C ASP A 161 -5.11 5.14 -4.37
N TYR A 162 -3.94 5.13 -5.00
CA TYR A 162 -3.64 4.19 -6.06
C TYR A 162 -3.59 2.75 -5.57
N LEU A 163 -2.89 2.48 -4.46
CA LEU A 163 -2.83 1.14 -3.89
C LEU A 163 -4.20 0.70 -3.34
N ASP A 164 -4.99 1.64 -2.81
CA ASP A 164 -6.36 1.35 -2.36
C ASP A 164 -7.22 0.86 -3.53
N ALA A 165 -7.13 1.53 -4.68
CA ALA A 165 -7.80 1.11 -5.90
C ALA A 165 -7.29 -0.24 -6.43
N VAL A 166 -5.99 -0.51 -6.36
CA VAL A 166 -5.42 -1.82 -6.73
C VAL A 166 -6.04 -2.93 -5.88
N PHE A 167 -6.05 -2.79 -4.55
CA PHE A 167 -6.60 -3.81 -3.65
C PHE A 167 -8.10 -4.00 -3.84
N LYS A 168 -8.86 -2.91 -3.96
CA LYS A 168 -10.30 -2.95 -4.25
C LYS A 168 -10.60 -3.67 -5.55
N ARG A 169 -9.83 -3.41 -6.61
CA ARG A 169 -10.03 -4.03 -7.93
C ARG A 169 -9.56 -5.47 -7.98
N ALA A 170 -8.55 -5.84 -7.19
CA ALA A 170 -8.14 -7.22 -6.98
C ALA A 170 -9.18 -8.02 -6.18
N GLY A 171 -10.10 -7.35 -5.48
CA GLY A 171 -11.14 -8.00 -4.70
C GLY A 171 -10.60 -8.74 -3.47
N VAL A 172 -9.49 -8.27 -2.91
CA VAL A 172 -8.84 -8.88 -1.73
C VAL A 172 -8.99 -8.00 -0.49
N MET A 173 -8.95 -8.64 0.68
CA MET A 173 -8.81 -7.95 1.95
C MET A 173 -7.34 -7.64 2.23
N ARG A 174 -7.07 -6.85 3.27
CA ARG A 174 -5.72 -6.53 3.73
C ARG A 174 -5.64 -6.50 5.25
N ASP A 175 -4.66 -7.20 5.80
CA ASP A 175 -4.40 -7.27 7.24
C ASP A 175 -3.12 -6.52 7.58
N THR A 176 -3.11 -5.76 8.68
CA THR A 176 -1.86 -5.15 9.17
C THR A 176 -1.03 -6.20 9.89
N VAL A 177 0.10 -6.59 9.31
CA VAL A 177 1.00 -7.63 9.86
C VAL A 177 2.24 -7.07 10.54
N HIS A 178 2.58 -5.81 10.26
CA HIS A 178 3.61 -5.05 10.98
C HIS A 178 3.14 -3.61 11.14
N LYS A 179 3.35 -3.05 12.34
CA LYS A 179 2.96 -1.68 12.67
C LYS A 179 4.04 -0.98 13.48
N GLY A 180 4.40 0.20 13.00
CA GLY A 180 5.27 1.17 13.64
C GLY A 180 4.85 2.56 13.22
N THR A 181 5.66 3.55 13.61
CA THR A 181 5.35 4.97 13.43
C THR A 181 6.35 5.62 12.49
N TYR A 182 5.88 6.52 11.63
CA TYR A 182 6.73 7.29 10.72
C TYR A 182 7.89 7.97 11.48
N ARG A 183 9.12 7.83 10.96
CA ARG A 183 10.40 8.28 11.55
C ARG A 183 10.81 7.67 12.89
N GLN A 184 9.95 6.89 13.54
CA GLN A 184 10.17 6.37 14.89
C GLN A 184 10.33 4.84 14.92
N GLY A 185 9.69 4.13 13.97
CA GLY A 185 9.65 2.68 13.94
C GLY A 185 8.67 2.07 14.97
N PRO A 186 8.83 0.78 15.33
CA PRO A 186 9.87 -0.13 14.87
C PRO A 186 9.79 -0.35 13.35
N TYR A 187 10.95 -0.44 12.71
CA TYR A 187 11.03 -0.77 11.29
C TYR A 187 10.99 -2.29 11.09
N ALA A 188 10.31 -2.75 10.06
CA ALA A 188 10.17 -4.15 9.73
C ALA A 188 11.53 -4.77 9.33
N HIS A 189 11.70 -6.04 9.68
CA HIS A 189 12.81 -6.85 9.19
C HIS A 189 12.54 -7.30 7.75
N SER A 190 13.57 -7.45 6.91
CA SER A 190 13.40 -7.83 5.49
C SER A 190 12.62 -9.14 5.32
N SER A 191 12.87 -10.10 6.22
CA SER A 191 12.19 -11.40 6.24
C SER A 191 10.69 -11.34 6.56
N GLN A 192 10.18 -10.19 7.00
CA GLN A 192 8.74 -9.99 7.22
C GLN A 192 8.02 -9.52 5.96
N ILE A 193 8.75 -9.09 4.94
CA ILE A 193 8.19 -8.50 3.72
C ILE A 193 8.02 -9.58 2.66
N GLU A 194 6.81 -9.67 2.12
CA GLU A 194 6.41 -10.66 1.13
C GLU A 194 5.84 -9.99 -0.13
N ALA A 195 5.98 -10.66 -1.28
CA ALA A 195 5.40 -10.21 -2.54
C ALA A 195 3.90 -9.94 -2.40
N GLY A 196 3.46 -8.77 -2.87
CA GLY A 196 2.08 -8.30 -2.76
C GLY A 196 1.79 -7.49 -1.49
N ASP A 197 2.75 -7.37 -0.57
CA ASP A 197 2.60 -6.49 0.59
C ASP A 197 2.51 -5.03 0.16
N TRP A 198 1.54 -4.32 0.74
CA TRP A 198 1.49 -2.88 0.74
C TRP A 198 2.37 -2.36 1.86
N LEU A 199 3.43 -1.65 1.49
CA LEU A 199 4.38 -1.08 2.41
C LEU A 199 4.14 0.40 2.64
N TYR A 200 4.39 0.83 3.86
CA TYR A 200 4.69 2.22 4.17
C TYR A 200 6.13 2.35 4.63
N TYR A 201 6.86 3.27 4.03
CA TYR A 201 8.29 3.43 4.25
C TYR A 201 8.76 4.86 4.08
N ILE A 202 9.96 5.14 4.58
CA ILE A 202 10.64 6.41 4.37
C ILE A 202 11.32 6.38 3.01
N ASN A 203 10.97 7.31 2.13
CA ASN A 203 11.56 7.42 0.80
C ASN A 203 12.90 8.18 0.88
N HIS A 204 14.00 7.44 1.01
CA HIS A 204 15.35 7.99 1.05
C HIS A 204 15.78 8.67 -0.25
N GLY A 205 15.21 8.25 -1.38
CA GLY A 205 15.43 8.90 -2.68
C GLY A 205 14.66 10.22 -2.85
N TYR A 206 13.84 10.61 -1.87
CA TYR A 206 13.00 11.81 -1.94
C TYR A 206 12.83 12.47 -0.56
N ASN A 207 13.89 13.13 -0.08
CA ASN A 207 13.90 13.96 1.14
C ASN A 207 13.44 13.24 2.43
N GLY A 208 13.45 11.90 2.47
CA GLY A 208 13.00 11.14 3.63
C GLY A 208 11.51 11.34 3.95
N VAL A 209 10.70 11.68 2.95
CA VAL A 209 9.25 11.80 3.14
C VAL A 209 8.59 10.43 3.23
N GLU A 210 7.39 10.42 3.77
CA GLU A 210 6.54 9.24 3.83
C GLU A 210 6.11 8.80 2.43
N HIS A 211 6.11 7.49 2.18
CA HIS A 211 5.66 6.93 0.93
C HIS A 211 5.01 5.56 1.11
N SER A 212 4.13 5.20 0.18
CA SER A 212 3.55 3.86 0.11
C SER A 212 3.79 3.22 -1.25
N GLY A 213 3.97 1.90 -1.26
CA GLY A 213 4.25 1.15 -2.47
C GLY A 213 3.88 -0.32 -2.34
N LEU A 214 3.66 -1.00 -3.47
CA LEU A 214 3.46 -2.44 -3.50
C LEU A 214 4.82 -3.13 -3.66
N PHE A 215 5.16 -4.02 -2.72
CA PHE A 215 6.36 -4.84 -2.81
C PHE A 215 6.19 -5.93 -3.86
N VAL A 216 7.13 -5.99 -4.81
CA VAL A 216 7.14 -7.01 -5.87
C VAL A 216 8.18 -8.07 -5.57
N GLY A 217 9.38 -7.67 -5.16
CA GLY A 217 10.47 -8.58 -4.83
C GLY A 217 11.78 -7.85 -4.55
N TRP A 218 12.70 -8.53 -3.88
CA TRP A 218 14.04 -8.02 -3.63
C TRP A 218 14.88 -8.01 -4.91
N VAL A 219 15.59 -6.90 -5.15
CA VAL A 219 16.70 -6.84 -6.11
C VAL A 219 17.99 -7.23 -5.39
N ASP A 220 18.21 -6.67 -4.19
CA ASP A 220 19.24 -7.07 -3.24
C ASP A 220 18.68 -6.92 -1.81
N GLU A 221 18.33 -8.04 -1.18
CA GLU A 221 17.76 -8.05 0.18
C GLU A 221 18.78 -7.55 1.23
N ARG A 222 20.08 -7.84 1.05
CA ARG A 222 21.12 -7.43 2.01
C ARG A 222 21.30 -5.91 2.01
N ALA A 223 21.23 -5.31 0.83
CA ALA A 223 21.21 -3.87 0.65
C ALA A 223 19.82 -3.24 0.87
N LYS A 224 18.80 -4.06 1.17
CA LYS A 224 17.38 -3.67 1.30
C LYS A 224 16.85 -2.92 0.07
N GLN A 225 17.33 -3.28 -1.11
CA GLN A 225 16.88 -2.74 -2.38
C GLN A 225 15.82 -3.66 -2.99
N ALA A 226 14.64 -3.12 -3.24
CA ALA A 226 13.50 -3.88 -3.75
C ALA A 226 12.83 -3.21 -4.94
N LEU A 227 12.28 -4.01 -5.83
CA LEU A 227 11.37 -3.56 -6.86
C LEU A 227 10.02 -3.24 -6.22
N ILE A 228 9.63 -1.97 -6.31
CA ILE A 228 8.36 -1.46 -5.78
C ILE A 228 7.54 -0.88 -6.93
N LEU A 229 6.25 -1.20 -6.96
CA LEU A 229 5.28 -0.37 -7.67
C LEU A 229 5.05 0.90 -6.84
N SER A 230 5.42 2.04 -7.42
CA SER A 230 5.28 3.35 -6.81
C SER A 230 4.41 4.24 -7.69
N TYR A 231 3.45 4.92 -7.07
CA TYR A 231 2.64 5.96 -7.69
C TYR A 231 2.95 7.30 -7.04
N ALA A 232 3.38 8.29 -7.84
CA ALA A 232 3.64 9.62 -7.31
C ALA A 232 2.33 10.42 -7.12
N GLY A 233 1.38 10.26 -8.04
CA GLY A 233 0.05 10.87 -7.96
C GLY A 233 0.04 12.40 -7.97
N GLU A 234 -0.94 12.94 -7.25
CA GLU A 234 -1.23 14.36 -7.10
C GLU A 234 -1.53 15.03 -8.45
N ASN A 235 -0.78 16.08 -8.80
CA ASN A 235 -0.93 16.81 -10.05
C ASN A 235 -0.21 16.14 -11.23
N ARG A 236 0.43 14.98 -11.02
CA ARG A 236 1.16 14.27 -12.06
C ARG A 236 0.20 13.45 -12.92
N ARG A 237 0.34 13.56 -14.23
CA ARG A 237 -0.46 12.81 -15.22
C ARG A 237 0.30 11.59 -15.73
N GLU A 238 0.93 10.87 -14.80
CA GLU A 238 1.77 9.71 -15.10
C GLU A 238 1.21 8.48 -14.39
N PRO A 239 1.21 7.30 -15.05
CA PRO A 239 0.83 6.06 -14.39
C PRO A 239 1.85 5.67 -13.30
N ALA A 240 1.48 4.69 -12.48
CA ALA A 240 2.42 4.09 -11.55
C ALA A 240 3.61 3.46 -12.30
N ARG A 241 4.74 3.38 -11.62
CA ARG A 241 6.00 2.86 -12.17
C ARG A 241 6.62 1.83 -11.25
N TYR A 242 7.34 0.89 -11.83
CA TYR A 242 8.17 -0.05 -11.10
C TYR A 242 9.61 0.49 -11.07
N ARG A 243 10.12 0.75 -9.86
CA ARG A 243 11.50 1.21 -9.65
C ARG A 243 12.10 0.54 -8.42
N VAL A 244 13.42 0.60 -8.31
CA VAL A 244 14.14 0.13 -7.14
C VAL A 244 14.08 1.19 -6.03
N TYR A 245 13.71 0.75 -4.82
CA TYR A 245 13.67 1.58 -3.63
C TYR A 245 14.48 0.96 -2.50
N ASP A 246 15.04 1.81 -1.65
CA ASP A 246 15.62 1.44 -0.36
C ASP A 246 14.50 1.26 0.68
N LEU A 247 14.37 0.04 1.21
CA LEU A 247 13.39 -0.37 2.20
C LEU A 247 13.96 -0.46 3.62
N SER A 248 15.04 0.26 3.91
CA SER A 248 15.66 0.28 5.25
C SER A 248 14.73 0.71 6.38
N ASN A 249 13.69 1.49 6.06
CA ASN A 249 12.77 2.08 7.03
C ASN A 249 11.30 1.85 6.64
N VAL A 250 10.93 0.60 6.37
CA VAL A 250 9.53 0.17 6.30
C VAL A 250 8.95 0.14 7.71
N TYR A 251 7.91 0.91 7.99
CA TYR A 251 7.30 0.98 9.33
C TYR A 251 5.88 0.41 9.38
N GLN A 252 5.25 0.11 8.24
CA GLN A 252 3.97 -0.60 8.24
C GLN A 252 3.88 -1.54 7.04
N ILE A 253 3.33 -2.73 7.28
CA ILE A 253 3.07 -3.75 6.26
C ILE A 253 1.59 -4.12 6.33
N MET A 254 0.88 -3.96 5.22
CA MET A 254 -0.46 -4.50 5.02
C MET A 254 -0.39 -5.64 4.01
N ARG A 255 -0.84 -6.82 4.40
CA ARG A 255 -0.73 -8.05 3.62
C ARG A 255 -2.07 -8.43 3.00
N PRO A 256 -2.13 -8.77 1.71
CA PRO A 256 -3.37 -9.23 1.09
C PRO A 256 -3.82 -10.58 1.63
N SER A 257 -5.12 -10.71 1.90
CA SER A 257 -5.79 -11.92 2.40
C SER A 257 -7.08 -12.21 1.63
N VAL A 258 -7.53 -13.47 1.71
CA VAL A 258 -8.79 -13.97 1.11
C VAL A 258 -9.91 -14.05 2.15
#